data_AF-A0A418YS00-F1
#
_entry.id   AF-A0A418YS00-F1
#
_cell.length_a   1.000
_cell.length_b   1.000
_cell.length_c   1.000
_cell.angle_alpha   90.00
_cell.angle_beta   90.00
_cell.angle_gamma   90.00
#
_symmetry.space_group_name_H-M   'P 1'
#
loop_
_entity.id
_entity.type
_entity.pdbx_description
1 polymer ?
#
loop_
_entity_poly.entity_id
_entity_poly.type
_entity_poly.pdbx_seq_one_letter_code
_entity_poly.pdbx_strand_id
1 'polypeptide(L)'
;MSDYAPEDAALLCAVGRLVCAWTMLEQSLETKIGLMREKMGDIRTVGARTRPSMAKLMTELRTMVAMRDRRNASALTEIAAIERDIQRIDRFRALIIQGFHQPQPGGFICRDQRNIHQFVTFEQLNSEIGDLETVANRLLAV
;
A
#
# COMPACT_ATOMS: atom_id res chain seq x y z
N MET A 1 14.71 33.12 9.58
CA MET A 1 14.04 32.25 10.57
C MET A 1 13.33 31.16 9.79
N SER A 2 13.35 29.93 10.24
CA SER A 2 12.68 28.83 9.52
C SER A 2 11.17 29.03 9.63
N ASP A 3 10.48 29.26 8.51
CA ASP A 3 9.01 29.30 8.38
C ASP A 3 8.40 27.89 8.53
N TYR A 4 8.90 27.09 9.48
CA TYR A 4 8.35 25.77 9.75
C TYR A 4 7.10 25.94 10.60
N ALA A 5 5.93 25.81 9.98
CA ALA A 5 4.65 25.98 10.65
C ALA A 5 4.19 24.65 11.29
N PRO A 6 3.38 24.66 12.37
CA PRO A 6 2.85 23.45 12.99
C PRO A 6 2.09 22.53 12.01
N GLU A 7 1.47 23.11 11.00
CA GLU A 7 0.80 22.40 9.90
C GLU A 7 1.76 21.58 9.02
N ASP A 8 3.02 22.01 8.88
CA ASP A 8 4.06 21.21 8.21
C ASP A 8 4.38 19.94 9.01
N ALA A 9 4.38 20.03 10.34
CA ALA A 9 4.61 18.86 11.20
C ALA A 9 3.46 17.84 11.10
N ALA A 10 2.21 18.31 11.06
CA ALA A 10 1.05 17.45 10.87
C ALA A 10 1.07 16.74 9.50
N LEU A 11 1.44 17.48 8.44
CA LEU A 11 1.65 16.92 7.11
C LEU A 11 2.73 15.84 7.10
N LEU A 12 3.92 16.14 7.64
CA LEU A 12 5.04 15.21 7.69
C LEU A 12 4.66 13.93 8.48
N CYS A 13 3.91 14.08 9.58
CA CYS A 13 3.41 12.96 10.34
C CYS A 13 2.43 12.11 9.51
N ALA A 14 1.47 12.72 8.82
CA ALA A 14 0.49 12.00 8.01
C ALA A 14 1.14 11.28 6.82
N VAL A 15 2.07 11.93 6.12
CA VAL A 15 2.86 11.29 5.05
C VAL A 15 3.69 10.13 5.60
N GLY A 16 4.35 10.34 6.74
CA GLY A 16 5.09 9.29 7.45
C GLY A 16 4.19 8.10 7.79
N ARG A 17 2.97 8.33 8.29
CA ARG A 17 1.98 7.28 8.55
C ARG A 17 1.65 6.48 7.30
N LEU A 18 1.36 7.15 6.18
CA LEU A 18 1.07 6.48 4.91
C LEU A 18 2.23 5.58 4.46
N VAL A 19 3.45 6.10 4.47
CA VAL A 19 4.65 5.37 4.04
C VAL A 19 4.92 4.17 4.94
N CYS A 20 4.84 4.36 6.26
CA CYS A 20 5.05 3.30 7.24
C CYS A 20 3.95 2.23 7.15
N ALA A 21 2.67 2.62 7.09
CA ALA A 21 1.56 1.69 6.99
C ALA A 21 1.64 0.82 5.73
N TRP A 22 1.98 1.42 4.57
CA TRP A 22 2.20 0.67 3.34
C TRP A 22 3.31 -0.36 3.49
N THR A 23 4.43 0.08 4.07
CA THR A 23 5.60 -0.77 4.30
C THR A 23 5.26 -1.91 5.27
N MET A 24 4.51 -1.64 6.34
CA MET A 24 4.07 -2.67 7.29
C MET A 24 3.13 -3.68 6.64
N LEU A 25 2.25 -3.23 5.73
CA LEU A 25 1.36 -4.13 4.98
C LEU A 25 2.15 -5.07 4.08
N GLU A 26 3.13 -4.57 3.32
CA GLU A 26 3.99 -5.43 2.48
C GLU A 26 4.70 -6.50 3.31
N GLN A 27 5.22 -6.13 4.49
CA GLN A 27 5.90 -7.05 5.42
C GLN A 27 4.96 -8.11 5.99
N SER A 28 3.76 -7.68 6.39
CA SER A 28 2.74 -8.57 6.96
C SER A 28 2.25 -9.56 5.92
N LEU A 29 2.06 -9.10 4.68
CA LEU A 29 1.66 -9.94 3.56
C LEU A 29 2.77 -10.93 3.17
N GLU A 30 4.02 -10.48 3.12
CA GLU A 30 5.18 -11.34 2.89
C GLU A 30 5.27 -12.47 3.93
N THR A 31 5.09 -12.13 5.21
CA THR A 31 5.07 -13.11 6.31
C THR A 31 3.93 -14.11 6.15
N LYS A 32 2.72 -13.63 5.85
CA LYS A 32 1.55 -14.48 5.60
C LYS A 32 1.78 -15.46 4.45
N ILE A 33 2.33 -14.98 3.34
CA ILE A 33 2.67 -15.82 2.18
C ILE A 33 3.72 -16.86 2.56
N GLY A 34 4.74 -16.49 3.35
CA GLY A 34 5.72 -17.43 3.90
C GLY A 34 5.05 -18.58 4.66
N LEU A 35 4.14 -18.27 5.58
CA LEU A 35 3.37 -19.28 6.32
C LEU A 35 2.51 -20.17 5.41
N MET A 36 1.97 -19.62 4.32
CA MET A 36 1.21 -20.42 3.33
C MET A 36 2.13 -21.39 2.57
N ARG A 37 3.33 -20.94 2.17
CA ARG A 37 4.33 -21.80 1.50
C ARG A 37 4.76 -22.95 2.40
N GLU A 38 5.07 -22.66 3.67
CA GLU A 38 5.44 -23.68 4.66
C GLU A 38 4.35 -24.75 4.80
N LYS A 39 3.08 -24.35 4.90
CA LYS A 39 1.94 -25.28 4.96
C LYS A 39 1.77 -26.14 3.72
N MET A 40 2.23 -25.67 2.55
CA MET A 40 2.21 -26.41 1.30
C MET A 40 3.46 -27.29 1.11
N GLY A 41 4.40 -27.28 2.06
CA GLY A 41 5.66 -28.01 1.97
C GLY A 41 6.68 -27.36 1.03
N ASP A 42 6.48 -26.10 0.64
CA ASP A 42 7.48 -25.34 -0.13
C ASP A 42 8.46 -24.65 0.83
N ILE A 43 9.57 -25.33 1.11
CA ILE A 43 10.61 -24.91 2.07
C ILE A 43 11.72 -24.10 1.37
N ARG A 44 11.52 -23.69 0.10
CA ARG A 44 12.52 -22.88 -0.59
C ARG A 44 12.57 -21.49 0.06
N THR A 45 13.69 -21.17 0.68
CA THR A 45 14.01 -19.79 1.04
C THR A 45 14.22 -19.02 -0.25
N VAL A 46 13.20 -18.28 -0.70
CA VAL A 46 13.34 -17.33 -1.79
C VAL A 46 14.11 -16.13 -1.25
N GLY A 47 15.43 -16.27 -1.16
CA GLY A 47 16.36 -15.20 -0.80
C GLY A 47 16.41 -14.16 -1.90
N ALA A 48 15.42 -13.28 -1.96
CA ALA A 48 15.45 -12.15 -2.86
C ALA A 48 16.44 -11.12 -2.30
N ARG A 49 17.43 -10.72 -3.11
CA ARG A 49 18.35 -9.61 -2.77
C ARG A 49 17.63 -8.27 -2.56
N THR A 50 16.37 -8.19 -2.98
CA THR A 50 15.51 -7.01 -2.87
C THR A 50 14.17 -7.43 -2.31
N ARG A 51 13.62 -6.60 -1.41
CA ARG A 51 12.29 -6.81 -0.84
C ARG A 51 11.24 -6.89 -1.95
N PRO A 52 10.31 -7.87 -1.92
CA PRO A 52 9.27 -7.97 -2.93
C PRO A 52 8.34 -6.75 -2.86
N SER A 53 7.94 -6.24 -4.02
CA SER A 53 6.93 -5.18 -4.10
C SER A 53 5.53 -5.73 -3.83
N MET A 54 4.61 -4.87 -3.38
CA MET A 54 3.20 -5.21 -3.24
C MET A 54 2.62 -5.98 -4.44
N ALA A 55 2.92 -5.55 -5.67
CA ALA A 55 2.44 -6.23 -6.88
C ALA A 55 2.90 -7.70 -6.99
N LYS A 56 4.16 -7.99 -6.60
CA LYS A 56 4.67 -9.36 -6.56
C LYS A 56 3.98 -10.17 -5.48
N LEU A 57 3.82 -9.59 -4.30
CA LEU A 57 3.15 -10.23 -3.17
C LEU A 57 1.68 -10.57 -3.49
N MET A 58 0.93 -9.65 -4.09
CA MET A 58 -0.46 -9.89 -4.50
C MET A 58 -0.58 -11.00 -5.55
N THR A 59 0.30 -10.97 -6.56
CA THR A 59 0.35 -12.03 -7.60
C THR A 59 0.56 -13.40 -6.97
N GLU A 60 1.47 -13.47 -6.00
CA GLU A 60 1.77 -14.70 -5.31
C GLU A 60 0.61 -15.17 -4.42
N LEU A 61 0.04 -14.28 -3.59
CA LEU A 61 -1.12 -14.58 -2.77
C LEU A 61 -2.25 -15.19 -3.62
N ARG A 62 -2.58 -14.54 -4.74
CA ARG A 62 -3.61 -15.02 -5.67
C ARG A 62 -3.30 -16.41 -6.20
N THR A 63 -2.04 -16.67 -6.54
CA THR A 63 -1.58 -17.97 -7.04
C THR A 63 -1.71 -19.05 -5.95
N MET A 64 -1.28 -18.75 -4.73
CA MET A 64 -1.37 -19.66 -3.58
C MET A 64 -2.82 -20.02 -3.24
N VAL A 65 -3.72 -19.03 -3.24
CA VAL A 65 -5.16 -19.26 -3.00
C VAL A 65 -5.78 -20.10 -4.11
N ALA A 66 -5.47 -19.81 -5.38
CA ALA A 66 -5.96 -20.58 -6.52
C ALA A 66 -5.47 -22.03 -6.52
N MET A 67 -4.24 -22.28 -6.07
CA MET A 67 -3.67 -23.63 -5.95
C MET A 67 -4.28 -24.40 -4.78
N ARG A 68 -4.48 -23.76 -3.63
CA ARG A 68 -5.03 -24.39 -2.42
C ARG A 68 -6.47 -24.85 -2.59
N ASP A 69 -7.31 -24.02 -3.21
CA ASP A 69 -8.71 -24.36 -3.46
C ASP A 69 -9.21 -23.70 -4.75
N ARG A 70 -9.16 -24.46 -5.85
CA ARG A 70 -9.65 -24.01 -7.16
C ARG A 70 -11.15 -23.68 -7.17
N ARG A 71 -11.91 -24.08 -6.15
CA ARG A 71 -13.36 -23.80 -6.03
C ARG A 71 -13.66 -22.61 -5.14
N ASN A 72 -12.67 -22.01 -4.47
CA ASN A 72 -12.86 -20.82 -3.64
C ASN A 72 -12.93 -19.53 -4.48
N ALA A 73 -13.96 -19.47 -5.35
CA ALA A 73 -14.22 -18.33 -6.22
C ALA A 73 -14.46 -17.03 -5.41
N SER A 74 -15.01 -17.14 -4.19
CA SER A 74 -15.20 -16.01 -3.28
C SER A 74 -13.89 -15.37 -2.85
N ALA A 75 -12.89 -16.15 -2.44
CA ALA A 75 -11.59 -15.60 -2.03
C ALA A 75 -10.85 -14.94 -3.20
N LEU A 76 -10.89 -15.56 -4.39
CA LEU A 76 -10.28 -14.97 -5.59
C LEU A 76 -10.97 -13.68 -6.03
N THR A 77 -12.29 -13.58 -5.86
CA THR A 77 -13.06 -12.35 -6.14
C THR A 77 -12.69 -11.25 -5.15
N GLU A 78 -12.55 -11.59 -3.86
CA GLU A 78 -12.14 -10.65 -2.82
C GLU A 78 -10.72 -10.13 -3.05
N ILE A 79 -9.77 -11.01 -3.39
CA ILE A 79 -8.40 -10.62 -3.75
C ILE A 79 -8.41 -9.65 -4.93
N ALA A 80 -9.20 -9.90 -5.97
CA ALA A 80 -9.28 -9.02 -7.14
C ALA A 80 -9.88 -7.63 -6.79
N ALA A 81 -10.81 -7.57 -5.83
CA ALA A 81 -11.31 -6.29 -5.32
C ALA A 81 -10.22 -5.53 -4.55
N ILE A 82 -9.55 -6.23 -3.64
CA ILE A 82 -8.43 -5.69 -2.87
C ILE A 82 -7.29 -5.21 -3.78
N GLU A 83 -6.94 -5.95 -4.84
CA GLU A 83 -5.90 -5.53 -5.80
C GLU A 83 -6.23 -4.16 -6.44
N ARG A 84 -7.49 -3.90 -6.77
CA ARG A 84 -7.89 -2.60 -7.31
C ARG A 84 -7.70 -1.48 -6.30
N ASP A 85 -8.07 -1.71 -5.04
CA ASP A 85 -7.91 -0.75 -3.96
C ASP A 85 -6.42 -0.48 -3.68
N ILE A 86 -5.61 -1.54 -3.58
CA ILE A 86 -4.15 -1.48 -3.42
C ILE A 86 -3.51 -0.65 -4.54
N GLN A 87 -3.87 -0.90 -5.82
CA GLN A 87 -3.32 -0.15 -6.95
C GLN A 87 -3.73 1.34 -6.91
N ARG A 88 -4.95 1.63 -6.47
CA ARG A 88 -5.44 3.01 -6.29
C ARG A 88 -4.60 3.74 -5.23
N ILE A 89 -4.41 3.11 -4.08
CA ILE A 89 -3.62 3.65 -2.96
C ILE A 89 -2.14 3.78 -3.34
N ASP A 90 -1.55 2.81 -4.05
CA ASP A 90 -0.15 2.90 -4.48
C ASP A 90 0.08 4.08 -5.43
N ARG A 91 -0.85 4.33 -6.36
CA ARG A 91 -0.78 5.51 -7.23
C ARG A 91 -0.85 6.81 -6.43
N PHE A 92 -1.73 6.89 -5.44
CA PHE A 92 -1.83 8.05 -4.56
C PHE A 92 -0.55 8.24 -3.72
N ARG A 93 -0.03 7.16 -3.14
CA ARG A 93 1.25 7.15 -2.43
C ARG A 93 2.41 7.58 -3.32
N ALA A 94 2.48 7.10 -4.56
CA ALA A 94 3.52 7.48 -5.52
C ALA A 94 3.43 8.97 -5.90
N LEU A 95 2.23 9.51 -6.09
CA LEU A 95 2.00 10.94 -6.30
C LEU A 95 2.58 11.78 -5.16
N ILE A 96 2.45 11.33 -3.92
CA ILE A 96 3.02 12.01 -2.76
C ILE A 96 4.55 11.88 -2.75
N ILE A 97 5.07 10.64 -2.76
CA ILE A 97 6.50 10.39 -2.54
C ILE A 97 7.37 10.96 -3.67
N GLN A 98 6.91 10.84 -4.91
CA GLN A 98 7.69 11.23 -6.09
C GLN A 98 7.30 12.62 -6.59
N GLY A 99 6.04 13.01 -6.38
CA GLY A 99 5.46 14.21 -6.95
C GLY A 99 5.42 15.41 -6.01
N PHE A 100 5.76 15.28 -4.72
CA PHE A 100 5.67 16.39 -3.78
C PHE A 100 6.35 17.65 -4.32
N HIS A 101 5.61 18.77 -4.35
CA HIS A 101 6.10 20.03 -4.88
C HIS A 101 6.27 21.09 -3.80
N GLN A 102 5.19 21.42 -3.08
CA GLN A 102 5.20 22.41 -2.00
C GLN A 102 3.98 22.27 -1.08
N PRO A 103 4.11 22.60 0.22
CA PRO A 103 2.95 22.72 1.11
C PRO A 103 2.05 23.88 0.67
N GLN A 104 0.77 23.81 1.05
CA GLN A 104 -0.24 24.85 0.82
C GLN A 104 -1.25 24.84 1.97
N PRO A 105 -1.97 25.94 2.24
CA PRO A 105 -3.04 25.93 3.23
C PRO A 105 -4.06 24.82 2.98
N GLY A 106 -4.27 23.96 3.97
CA GLY A 106 -5.21 22.82 3.91
C GLY A 106 -4.69 21.56 3.16
N GLY A 107 -3.44 21.55 2.69
CA GLY A 107 -2.91 20.42 1.93
C GLY A 107 -1.52 20.65 1.36
N PHE A 108 -1.30 20.12 0.16
CA PHE A 108 -0.04 20.28 -0.56
C PHE A 108 -0.25 20.07 -2.06
N ILE A 109 0.66 20.62 -2.85
CA ILE A 109 0.71 20.39 -4.29
C ILE A 109 1.66 19.25 -4.58
N CYS A 110 1.20 18.31 -5.39
CA CYS A 110 2.01 17.29 -6.03
C CYS A 110 2.03 17.49 -7.55
N ARG A 111 2.97 16.84 -8.22
CA ARG A 111 3.01 16.69 -9.67
C ARG A 111 2.81 15.24 -10.03
N ASP A 112 1.84 14.97 -10.89
CA ASP A 112 1.63 13.62 -11.40
C ASP A 112 2.71 13.23 -12.43
N GLN A 113 2.59 12.02 -12.99
CA GLN A 113 3.53 11.50 -14.00
C GLN A 113 3.54 12.31 -15.30
N ARG A 114 2.52 13.14 -15.54
CA ARG A 114 2.44 14.06 -16.68
C ARG A 114 2.90 15.47 -16.32
N ASN A 115 3.49 15.65 -15.13
CA ASN A 115 3.96 16.91 -14.58
C ASN A 115 2.81 17.93 -14.39
N ILE A 116 1.57 17.45 -14.20
CA ILE A 116 0.39 18.28 -13.93
C ILE A 116 0.29 18.47 -12.41
N HIS A 117 0.00 19.71 -11.98
CA HIS A 117 -0.22 20.02 -10.56
C HIS A 117 -1.53 19.41 -10.06
N GLN A 118 -1.44 18.69 -8.96
CA GLN A 118 -2.54 18.08 -8.23
C GLN A 118 -2.54 18.63 -6.81
N PHE A 119 -3.64 19.22 -6.38
CA PHE A 119 -3.81 19.62 -4.98
C PHE A 119 -4.37 18.44 -4.18
N VAL A 120 -3.65 18.04 -3.14
CA VAL A 120 -4.04 16.96 -2.23
C VAL A 120 -4.36 17.58 -0.88
N THR A 121 -5.59 17.40 -0.42
CA THR A 121 -6.03 17.91 0.89
C THR A 121 -5.55 17.01 2.02
N PHE A 122 -5.43 17.56 3.24
CA PHE A 122 -5.17 16.74 4.42
C PHE A 122 -6.31 15.73 4.68
N GLU A 123 -7.55 16.09 4.38
CA GLU A 123 -8.69 15.18 4.48
C GLU A 123 -8.55 13.99 3.54
N GLN A 124 -8.18 14.25 2.27
CA GLN A 124 -7.93 13.19 1.29
C GLN A 124 -6.80 12.28 1.76
N LEU A 125 -5.68 12.84 2.23
CA LEU A 125 -4.57 12.04 2.77
C LEU A 125 -5.02 11.14 3.93
N ASN A 126 -5.79 11.68 4.88
CA ASN A 126 -6.29 10.89 6.02
C ASN A 126 -7.29 9.80 5.59
N SER A 127 -8.16 10.10 4.62
CA SER A 127 -9.07 9.11 4.05
C SER A 127 -8.30 7.96 3.39
N GLU A 128 -7.25 8.28 2.63
CA GLU A 128 -6.41 7.29 1.96
C GLU A 128 -5.65 6.40 2.94
N ILE A 129 -5.24 6.95 4.08
CA ILE A 129 -4.64 6.17 5.18
C ILE A 129 -5.68 5.23 5.80
N GLY A 130 -6.90 5.71 6.06
CA GLY A 130 -7.98 4.88 6.59
C GLY A 130 -8.42 3.77 5.64
N ASP A 131 -8.47 4.05 4.33
CA ASP A 131 -8.70 3.06 3.29
C ASP A 131 -7.61 1.98 3.30
N LEU A 132 -6.34 2.39 3.40
CA LEU A 132 -5.21 1.46 3.48
C LEU A 132 -5.31 0.54 4.70
N GLU A 133 -5.66 1.06 5.87
CA GLU A 133 -5.90 0.26 7.08
C GLU A 133 -7.03 -0.75 6.88
N THR A 134 -8.12 -0.33 6.24
CA THR A 134 -9.28 -1.20 5.93
C THR A 134 -8.90 -2.31 4.95
N VAL A 135 -8.20 -1.96 3.87
CA VAL A 135 -7.73 -2.89 2.85
C VAL A 135 -6.71 -3.87 3.44
N ALA A 136 -5.81 -3.40 4.31
CA ALA A 136 -4.85 -4.23 5.02
C ALA A 136 -5.57 -5.32 5.85
N ASN A 137 -6.57 -4.93 6.63
CA ASN A 137 -7.34 -5.86 7.46
C ASN A 137 -8.06 -6.92 6.60
N ARG A 138 -8.70 -6.50 5.51
CA ARG A 138 -9.35 -7.42 4.57
C ARG A 138 -8.35 -8.39 3.95
N LEU A 139 -7.23 -7.89 3.46
CA LEU A 139 -6.18 -8.69 2.81
C LEU A 139 -5.55 -9.72 3.75
N LEU A 140 -5.27 -9.32 4.99
CA LEU A 140 -4.69 -10.21 5.99
C LEU A 140 -5.70 -11.24 6.53
N ALA A 141 -7.00 -11.07 6.28
CA ALA A 141 -8.03 -12.06 6.61
C ALA A 141 -8.26 -13.15 5.55
N VAL A 142 -7.82 -12.94 4.29
CA VAL A 142 -7.99 -13.89 3.16
C VAL A 142 -7.25 -15.23 3.35
#